data_AF-A0A348XFU7-F1
#
_entry.id   AF-A0A348XFU7-F1
#
_cell.length_a   1.000
_cell.length_b   1.000
_cell.length_c   1.000
_cell.angle_alpha   90.00
_cell.angle_beta   90.00
_cell.angle_gamma   90.00
#
_symmetry.space_group_name_H-M   'P 1'
#
loop_
_entity.id
_entity.type
_entity.pdbx_description
1 polymer ?
#
loop_
_entity_poly.entity_id
_entity_poly.type
_entity_poly.pdbx_seq_one_letter_code
_entity_poly.pdbx_strand_id
1 'polypeptide(L)'
;MVRIRETPDDEEFDAIIRELCERHGFRLYVEGWSRKTYDVFTETGRKNTEHLMRIESLAMTNGEIQLFAPTGEVFALELGGLLESKFDVEEAVIVRDDAPEY
;
A
#
# COMPACT_ATOMS: atom_id res chain seq x y z
N MET A 1 -25.91 -20.53 -3.11
CA MET A 1 -25.19 -20.27 -1.85
C MET A 1 -24.52 -18.91 -2.02
N VAL A 2 -25.10 -17.85 -1.46
CA VAL A 2 -24.53 -16.50 -1.57
C VAL A 2 -23.48 -16.38 -0.47
N ARG A 3 -22.20 -16.46 -0.82
CA ARG A 3 -21.12 -16.05 0.08
C ARG A 3 -21.18 -14.53 0.14
N ILE A 4 -21.75 -14.00 1.21
CA ILE A 4 -21.47 -12.62 1.61
C ILE A 4 -20.01 -12.67 2.04
N ARG A 5 -19.08 -12.30 1.13
CA ARG A 5 -17.72 -11.96 1.56
C ARG A 5 -17.92 -10.74 2.46
N GLU A 6 -17.66 -10.89 3.76
CA GLU A 6 -17.32 -9.73 4.58
C GLU A 6 -16.25 -8.99 3.79
N THR A 7 -16.56 -7.76 3.37
CA THR A 7 -15.61 -6.92 2.67
C THR A 7 -14.34 -6.91 3.52
N PRO A 8 -13.15 -7.13 2.92
CA PRO A 8 -11.91 -7.01 3.67
C PRO A 8 -11.92 -5.68 4.43
N ASP A 9 -11.61 -5.74 5.71
CA ASP A 9 -11.88 -4.63 6.64
C ASP A 9 -10.95 -3.46 6.30
N ASP A 10 -11.52 -2.42 5.66
CA ASP A 10 -10.78 -1.23 5.25
C ASP A 10 -10.11 -0.52 6.44
N GLU A 11 -10.60 -0.71 7.67
CA GLU A 11 -9.99 -0.17 8.89
C GLU A 11 -8.76 -0.98 9.30
N GLU A 12 -8.81 -2.31 9.24
CA GLU A 12 -7.64 -3.17 9.45
C GLU A 12 -6.54 -2.88 8.43
N PHE A 13 -6.89 -2.73 7.15
CA PHE A 13 -5.92 -2.41 6.11
C PHE A 13 -5.26 -1.05 6.32
N ASP A 14 -6.05 -0.05 6.72
CA ASP A 14 -5.58 1.29 7.08
C ASP A 14 -4.62 1.25 8.27
N ALA A 15 -4.91 0.42 9.28
CA ALA A 15 -4.03 0.21 10.42
C ALA A 15 -2.71 -0.48 10.04
N ILE A 16 -2.75 -1.49 9.18
CA ILE A 16 -1.56 -2.20 8.69
C ILE A 16 -0.62 -1.25 7.94
N ILE A 17 -1.15 -0.46 7.00
CA ILE A 17 -0.34 0.46 6.21
C ILE A 17 0.26 1.55 7.11
N ARG A 18 -0.51 2.08 8.07
CA ARG A 18 0.01 3.05 9.04
C ARG A 18 1.14 2.47 9.88
N GLU A 19 0.96 1.28 10.44
CA GLU A 19 1.98 0.63 11.26
C GLU A 19 3.27 0.37 10.47
N LEU A 20 3.15 -0.08 9.22
CA LEU A 20 4.31 -0.24 8.34
C LEU A 20 5.00 1.10 8.08
N CYS A 21 4.24 2.16 7.75
CA CYS A 21 4.81 3.49 7.51
C CYS A 21 5.56 4.01 8.74
N GLU A 22 4.99 3.87 9.94
CA GLU A 22 5.65 4.24 11.20
C GLU A 22 6.94 3.43 11.44
N ARG A 23 6.92 2.12 11.16
CA ARG A 23 8.08 1.24 11.33
C ARG A 23 9.25 1.62 10.40
N HIS A 24 8.94 1.99 9.17
CA HIS A 24 9.94 2.36 8.16
C HIS A 24 10.31 3.86 8.18
N GLY A 25 9.63 4.68 8.99
CA GLY A 25 9.83 6.13 9.00
C GLY A 25 9.34 6.80 7.71
N PHE A 26 8.29 6.25 7.10
CA PHE A 26 7.66 6.80 5.90
C PHE A 26 6.40 7.58 6.24
N ARG A 27 6.06 8.52 5.38
CA ARG A 27 4.85 9.32 5.50
C ARG A 27 3.75 8.74 4.64
N LEU A 28 2.60 8.48 5.24
CA LEU A 28 1.40 8.02 4.55
C LEU A 28 0.49 9.20 4.19
N TYR A 29 -0.01 9.22 2.96
CA TYR A 29 -1.12 10.04 2.53
C TYR A 29 -2.26 9.12 2.07
N VAL A 30 -3.48 9.41 2.54
CA VAL A 30 -4.65 8.60 2.22
C VAL A 30 -5.70 9.49 1.57
N GLU A 31 -6.13 9.12 0.38
CA GLU A 31 -7.20 9.78 -0.37
C GLU A 31 -8.38 8.84 -0.61
N GLY A 32 -9.58 9.40 -0.77
CA GLY A 32 -10.78 8.62 -1.11
C GLY A 32 -11.56 8.08 0.09
N TRP A 33 -12.88 7.87 -0.11
CA TRP A 33 -13.80 7.40 0.94
C TRP A 33 -14.19 5.93 0.74
N SER A 34 -14.72 5.56 -0.44
CA SER A 34 -15.13 4.18 -0.75
C SER A 34 -14.09 3.39 -1.54
N ARG A 35 -13.15 4.08 -2.18
CA ARG A 35 -11.96 3.50 -2.80
C ARG A 35 -10.81 4.36 -2.33
N LYS A 36 -10.06 3.82 -1.37
CA LYS A 36 -8.92 4.52 -0.81
C LYS A 36 -7.69 4.32 -1.68
N THR A 37 -6.88 5.36 -1.77
CA THR A 37 -5.54 5.33 -2.33
C THR A 37 -4.58 5.71 -1.21
N TYR A 38 -3.52 4.92 -1.07
CA TYR A 38 -2.50 5.05 -0.05
C TYR A 38 -1.19 5.37 -0.75
N ASP A 39 -0.78 6.63 -0.70
CA ASP A 39 0.48 7.11 -1.26
C ASP A 39 1.52 7.20 -0.15
N VAL A 40 2.68 6.57 -0.33
CA VAL A 40 3.73 6.49 0.67
C VAL A 40 4.95 7.29 0.22
N PHE A 41 5.45 8.15 1.08
CA PHE A 41 6.55 9.06 0.79
C PHE A 41 7.69 8.92 1.78
N THR A 42 8.91 9.30 1.38
CA THR A 42 10.03 9.41 2.33
C THR A 42 9.86 10.62 3.26
N GLU A 43 10.34 10.49 4.49
CA GLU A 43 10.47 11.60 5.43
C GLU A 43 11.93 12.12 5.48
N THR A 44 12.58 12.30 4.32
CA THR A 44 13.96 12.79 4.30
C THR A 44 13.99 14.32 4.24
N GLY A 45 14.06 14.96 5.42
CA GLY A 45 14.34 16.37 5.70
C GLY A 45 14.18 17.41 4.57
N ARG A 46 13.16 18.29 4.69
CA ARG A 46 12.89 19.59 4.04
C ARG A 46 13.07 19.78 2.52
N LYS A 47 13.73 18.91 1.75
CA LYS A 47 13.96 19.14 0.32
C LYS A 47 13.68 17.96 -0.62
N ASN A 48 13.67 16.71 -0.16
CA ASN A 48 13.46 15.55 -1.04
C ASN A 48 12.37 14.63 -0.49
N THR A 49 11.11 15.04 -0.63
CA THR A 49 9.98 14.11 -0.50
C THR A 49 9.90 13.30 -1.79
N GLU A 50 10.26 12.04 -1.73
CA GLU A 50 10.17 11.12 -2.88
C GLU A 50 8.93 10.24 -2.70
N HIS A 51 8.17 10.07 -3.77
CA HIS A 51 7.03 9.16 -3.80
C HIS A 51 7.55 7.73 -3.95
N LEU A 52 7.35 6.91 -2.93
CA LEU A 52 7.87 5.56 -2.88
C LEU A 52 6.97 4.58 -3.62
N MET A 53 5.67 4.65 -3.35
CA MET A 53 4.70 3.68 -3.84
C MET A 53 3.27 4.17 -3.62
N ARG A 54 2.37 3.59 -4.40
CA ARG A 54 0.93 3.73 -4.27
C ARG A 54 0.28 2.37 -4.11
N ILE A 55 -0.69 2.32 -3.22
CA ILE A 55 -1.53 1.15 -3.00
C ILE A 55 -2.98 1.58 -3.10
N GLU A 56 -3.79 0.86 -3.88
CA GLU A 56 -5.23 1.07 -3.89
C GLU A 56 -5.90 0.09 -2.91
N SER A 57 -7.03 0.46 -2.34
CA SER A 57 -7.89 -0.46 -1.55
C SER A 57 -8.24 -1.76 -2.29
N LEU A 58 -8.21 -1.76 -3.63
CA LEU A 58 -8.37 -2.96 -4.45
C LEU A 58 -7.19 -3.95 -4.31
N ALA A 59 -6.04 -3.52 -3.79
CA ALA A 59 -4.88 -4.36 -3.46
C ALA A 59 -5.25 -5.53 -2.55
N MET A 60 -6.24 -5.35 -1.67
CA MET A 60 -6.80 -6.44 -0.84
C MET A 60 -7.47 -7.55 -1.65
N THR A 61 -7.69 -7.35 -2.95
CA THR A 61 -8.33 -8.31 -3.86
C THR A 61 -7.42 -8.70 -5.02
N ASN A 62 -6.71 -7.75 -5.63
CA ASN A 62 -5.83 -8.02 -6.79
C ASN A 62 -4.35 -8.17 -6.42
N GLY A 63 -3.95 -7.86 -5.18
CA GLY A 63 -2.57 -7.96 -4.73
C GLY A 63 -1.63 -6.90 -5.32
N GLU A 64 -2.12 -5.88 -6.01
CA GLU A 64 -1.27 -4.95 -6.76
C GLU A 64 -0.69 -3.85 -5.87
N ILE A 65 0.63 -3.68 -5.95
CA ILE A 65 1.38 -2.62 -5.28
C ILE A 65 2.19 -1.88 -6.33
N GLN A 66 1.96 -0.58 -6.51
CA GLN A 66 2.71 0.25 -7.45
C GLN A 66 3.94 0.82 -6.75
N LEU A 67 5.13 0.44 -7.17
CA LEU A 67 6.40 0.89 -6.62
C LEU A 67 7.06 1.88 -7.58
N PHE A 68 7.35 3.09 -7.10
CA PHE A 68 7.97 4.15 -7.90
C PHE A 68 9.45 4.34 -7.58
N ALA A 69 9.88 4.04 -6.34
CA ALA A 69 11.26 4.20 -5.92
C ALA A 69 11.81 2.93 -5.25
N PRO A 70 13.08 2.57 -5.51
CA PRO A 70 13.69 1.34 -4.95
C PRO A 70 13.80 1.37 -3.42
N THR A 71 13.81 2.56 -2.82
CA THR A 71 13.77 2.78 -1.37
C THR A 71 12.50 2.24 -0.72
N GLY A 72 11.41 2.08 -1.48
CA GLY A 72 10.16 1.46 -1.01
C GLY A 72 10.10 -0.06 -1.15
N GLU A 73 11.11 -0.72 -1.76
CA GLU A 73 11.04 -2.15 -2.11
C GLU A 73 10.83 -3.05 -0.89
N VAL A 74 11.54 -2.80 0.21
CA VAL A 74 11.42 -3.60 1.44
C VAL A 74 10.00 -3.53 2.00
N PHE A 75 9.42 -2.33 2.03
CA PHE A 75 8.04 -2.15 2.46
C PHE A 75 7.07 -2.87 1.51
N ALA A 76 7.25 -2.74 0.20
CA ALA A 76 6.37 -3.36 -0.79
C ALA A 76 6.36 -4.89 -0.65
N LEU A 77 7.52 -5.49 -0.38
CA LEU A 77 7.65 -6.93 -0.11
C LEU A 77 6.96 -7.33 1.20
N GLU A 78 7.14 -6.56 2.28
CA GLU A 78 6.44 -6.80 3.56
C GLU A 78 4.93 -6.69 3.41
N LEU A 79 4.45 -5.65 2.71
CA LEU A 79 3.03 -5.48 2.42
C LEU A 79 2.49 -6.61 1.54
N GLY A 80 3.23 -7.04 0.51
CA GLY A 80 2.84 -8.16 -0.34
C GLY A 80 2.61 -9.45 0.45
N GLY A 81 3.53 -9.79 1.36
CA GLY A 81 3.36 -10.96 2.24
C GLY A 81 2.16 -10.83 3.19
N LEU A 82 1.83 -9.62 3.63
CA LEU A 82 0.62 -9.37 4.44
C LEU A 82 -0.65 -9.49 3.60
N LEU A 83 -0.65 -9.02 2.36
CA LEU A 83 -1.78 -9.19 1.42
C LEU A 83 -2.07 -10.67 1.19
N GLU A 84 -1.05 -11.47 0.91
CA GLU A 84 -1.18 -12.91 0.71
C GLU A 84 -1.66 -13.63 1.97
N SER A 85 -1.10 -13.30 3.14
CA SER A 85 -1.42 -14.00 4.38
C SER A 85 -2.76 -13.60 4.99
N LYS A 86 -3.21 -12.36 4.82
CA LYS A 86 -4.39 -11.82 5.53
C LYS A 86 -5.61 -11.61 4.63
N PHE A 87 -5.42 -11.34 3.34
CA PHE A 87 -6.49 -10.89 2.45
C PHE A 87 -6.85 -11.91 1.35
N ASP A 88 -6.39 -13.17 1.47
CA ASP A 88 -6.69 -14.26 0.52
C ASP A 88 -6.24 -13.94 -0.92
N VAL A 89 -5.21 -13.10 -1.05
CA VAL A 89 -4.55 -12.79 -2.33
C VAL A 89 -3.63 -13.96 -2.68
N GLU A 90 -3.79 -14.56 -3.87
CA GLU A 90 -2.98 -15.71 -4.28
C GLU A 90 -1.50 -15.37 -4.45
N GLU A 91 -1.20 -14.22 -5.04
CA GLU A 91 0.16 -13.71 -5.24
C GLU A 91 0.09 -12.19 -5.31
N ALA A 92 0.85 -11.51 -4.46
CA ALA A 92 0.98 -10.06 -4.52
C ALA A 92 1.96 -9.65 -5.63
N VAL A 93 1.58 -8.66 -6.43
CA VAL A 93 2.35 -8.21 -7.59
C VAL A 93 2.87 -6.81 -7.33
N ILE A 94 4.19 -6.67 -7.36
CA ILE A 94 4.86 -5.36 -7.28
C ILE A 94 5.10 -4.86 -8.71
N VAL A 95 4.35 -3.83 -9.09
CA VAL A 95 4.46 -3.16 -10.40
C VAL A 95 5.40 -1.98 -10.24
N ARG A 96 6.53 -2.00 -10.95
CA ARG A 96 7.48 -0.88 -10.96
C ARG A 96 7.11 0.10 -12.07
N ASP A 97 6.86 1.35 -11.72
CA ASP A 97 6.46 2.41 -12.66
C ASP A 97 7.15 3.74 -12.34
N ASP A 98 7.00 4.74 -13.21
CA ASP A 98 7.48 6.10 -12.94
C ASP A 98 6.52 6.79 -11.95
N ALA A 99 7.07 7.59 -11.03
CA ALA A 99 6.24 8.33 -10.08
C ALA A 99 5.27 9.27 -10.83
N PRO A 100 3.98 9.32 -10.46
CA PRO A 100 3.04 10.25 -11.08
C PRO A 100 3.50 11.70 -10.87
N GLU A 101 3.42 12.52 -11.94
CA GLU A 101 3.67 13.96 -11.86
C GLU A 101 2.52 14.63 -11.07
N TYR A 102 2.86 15.28 -9.95
CA TYR A 102 1.94 16.01 -9.07
C TYR A 102 2.12 17.53 -9.17
#